data_AF-A0A7W1LPW8-F1
#
_entry.id   AF-A0A7W1LPW8-F1
#
_cell.length_a   1.000
_cell.length_b   1.000
_cell.length_c   1.000
_cell.angle_alpha   90.00
_cell.angle_beta   90.00
_cell.angle_gamma   90.00
#
_symmetry.space_group_name_H-M   'P 1'
#
loop_
_entity.id
_entity.type
_entity.pdbx_description
1 polymer ?
#
loop_
_entity_poly.entity_id
_entity_poly.type
_entity_poly.pdbx_seq_one_letter_code
_entity_poly.pdbx_strand_id
1 'polypeptide(L)'
;WGCEAHHVRFWEGTQRGPTNTDNLVLLCWHHHHLLHRSSRWQMTLHAGSRRLDLHEDNRLIASTDPPRRRPQPAIQPAPPNTEPLDRAEQLGFTDVFTRAAS
;
A
#
# COMPACT_ATOMS: atom_id res chain seq x y z
N TRP A 1 3.87 -11.53 14.42
CA TRP A 1 4.88 -11.63 13.35
C TRP A 1 4.32 -10.84 12.17
N GLY A 2 5.01 -9.77 11.78
CA GLY A 2 4.50 -8.78 10.81
C GLY A 2 4.93 -9.09 9.37
N CYS A 3 4.36 -8.33 8.44
CA CYS A 3 4.80 -8.28 7.06
C CYS A 3 5.73 -7.09 6.83
N GLU A 4 6.70 -7.27 5.96
CA GLU A 4 7.69 -6.27 5.55
C GLU A 4 7.60 -6.11 4.02
N ALA A 5 7.86 -4.89 3.54
CA ALA A 5 7.92 -4.62 2.11
C ALA A 5 9.25 -5.12 1.54
N HIS A 6 9.16 -5.96 0.52
CA HIS A 6 10.31 -6.50 -0.19
C HIS A 6 10.34 -5.97 -1.63
N HIS A 7 11.50 -5.49 -2.06
CA HIS A 7 11.74 -5.06 -3.43
C HIS A 7 11.98 -6.25 -4.36
N VAL A 8 11.16 -6.41 -5.40
CA VAL A 8 11.31 -7.47 -6.42
C VAL A 8 12.56 -7.22 -7.26
N ARG A 9 12.76 -5.98 -7.73
CA ARG A 9 14.04 -5.49 -8.22
C ARG A 9 14.75 -4.77 -7.09
N PHE A 10 15.95 -5.23 -6.77
CA PHE A 10 16.72 -4.73 -5.64
C PHE A 10 16.93 -3.22 -5.70
N TRP A 11 16.84 -2.57 -4.53
CA TRP A 11 16.83 -1.10 -4.42
C TRP A 11 18.23 -0.49 -4.59
N GLU A 12 19.27 -1.20 -4.19
CA GLU A 12 20.66 -0.73 -4.21
C GLU A 12 21.41 -1.23 -5.48
N GLY A 13 22.61 -0.68 -5.69
CA GLY A 13 23.51 -1.09 -6.76
C GLY A 13 23.03 -0.63 -8.14
N THR A 14 23.20 -1.49 -9.13
CA THR A 14 22.89 -1.18 -10.54
C THR A 14 21.40 -1.32 -10.88
N GLN A 15 20.63 -2.04 -10.07
CA GLN A 15 19.22 -2.33 -10.35
C GLN A 15 18.29 -1.14 -10.08
N ARG A 16 18.61 -0.35 -9.05
CA ARG A 16 17.91 0.88 -8.63
C ARG A 16 16.38 0.73 -8.69
N GLY A 17 15.85 -0.37 -8.16
CA GLY A 17 14.42 -0.64 -8.17
C GLY A 17 13.64 0.45 -7.42
N PRO A 18 12.58 1.03 -8.01
CA PRO A 18 11.83 2.11 -7.36
C PRO A 18 11.07 1.61 -6.13
N THR A 19 10.83 2.52 -5.18
CA THR A 19 9.94 2.27 -4.04
C THR A 19 8.53 2.66 -4.43
N ASN A 20 7.83 1.74 -5.09
CA ASN A 20 6.42 1.89 -5.47
C ASN A 20 5.73 0.53 -5.41
N THR A 21 4.39 0.53 -5.51
CA THR A 21 3.63 -0.72 -5.44
C THR A 21 4.08 -1.71 -6.50
N ASP A 22 4.36 -1.27 -7.72
CA ASP A 22 4.75 -2.16 -8.84
C ASP A 22 6.07 -2.90 -8.64
N ASN A 23 6.90 -2.47 -7.68
CA ASN A 23 8.16 -3.14 -7.33
C ASN A 23 8.16 -3.71 -5.90
N LEU A 24 7.07 -3.58 -5.14
CA LEU A 24 6.98 -4.01 -3.74
C LEU A 24 5.94 -5.10 -3.52
N VAL A 25 6.30 -6.08 -2.69
CA VAL A 25 5.42 -7.13 -2.17
C VAL A 25 5.55 -7.25 -0.66
N LEU A 26 4.48 -7.66 0.01
CA LEU A 26 4.48 -7.88 1.46
C LEU A 26 4.82 -9.33 1.76
N LEU A 27 5.88 -9.56 2.54
CA LEU A 27 6.31 -10.88 2.96
C LEU A 27 6.44 -10.93 4.48
N CYS A 28 6.21 -12.09 5.09
CA CYS A 28 6.57 -12.24 6.50
C CYS A 28 8.09 -12.18 6.67
N TRP A 29 8.54 -11.77 7.86
CA TRP A 29 9.95 -11.66 8.22
C TRP A 29 10.81 -12.85 7.75
N HIS A 30 10.33 -14.08 7.95
CA HIS A 30 11.06 -15.28 7.55
C HIS A 30 11.31 -15.35 6.04
N HIS A 31 10.27 -15.16 5.22
CA HIS A 31 10.39 -15.22 3.77
C HIS A 31 11.16 -14.02 3.21
N HIS A 32 11.02 -12.84 3.82
CA HIS A 32 11.79 -11.65 3.43
C HIS A 32 13.30 -11.91 3.51
N HIS A 33 13.77 -12.47 4.63
CA HIS A 33 15.19 -12.78 4.80
C HIS A 33 15.64 -13.99 3.98
N LEU A 34 14.78 -14.99 3.77
CA LEU A 34 15.11 -16.14 2.93
C LEU A 34 15.47 -15.71 1.51
N LEU A 35 14.68 -14.81 0.92
CA LEU A 35 14.87 -14.31 -0.43
C LEU A 35 16.11 -13.44 -0.58
N HIS A 36 16.50 -12.67 0.44
CA HIS A 36 17.74 -11.90 0.41
C HIS A 36 19.01 -12.75 0.46
N ARG A 37 18.94 -13.94 1.07
CA ARG A 37 20.14 -14.75 1.36
C ARG A 37 20.45 -15.80 0.29
N SER A 38 19.52 -16.07 -0.62
CA SER A 38 19.66 -17.17 -1.58
C SER A 38 19.49 -16.69 -3.02
N SER A 39 20.45 -17.06 -3.86
CA SER A 39 20.44 -16.78 -5.30
C SER A 39 19.52 -17.70 -6.11
N ARG A 40 19.00 -18.77 -5.49
CA ARG A 40 18.15 -19.77 -6.16
C ARG A 40 16.73 -19.28 -6.39
N TRP A 41 16.28 -18.35 -5.55
CA TRP A 41 14.91 -17.85 -5.57
C TRP A 41 14.82 -16.58 -6.37
N GLN A 42 13.81 -16.50 -7.23
CA GLN A 42 13.54 -15.34 -8.07
C GLN A 42 12.05 -15.03 -8.04
N MET A 43 11.72 -13.75 -8.05
CA MET A 43 10.34 -13.27 -8.01
C MET A 43 10.03 -12.47 -9.26
N THR A 44 8.85 -12.66 -9.83
CA THR A 44 8.33 -11.81 -10.90
C THR A 44 6.98 -11.28 -10.50
N LEU A 45 6.88 -9.96 -10.35
CA LEU A 45 5.63 -9.27 -10.06
C LEU A 45 5.10 -8.68 -11.37
N HIS A 46 3.91 -9.14 -11.76
CA HIS A 46 3.27 -8.73 -13.00
C HIS A 46 2.52 -7.41 -12.78
N ALA A 47 2.99 -6.35 -13.44
CA ALA A 47 2.34 -5.04 -13.39
C ALA A 47 0.87 -5.13 -13.83
N GLY A 48 0.02 -4.28 -13.24
CA GLY A 48 -1.42 -4.23 -13.51
C GLY A 48 -2.23 -5.37 -12.87
N SER A 49 -1.75 -6.61 -12.96
CA SER A 49 -2.43 -7.77 -12.36
C SER A 49 -2.08 -7.99 -10.90
N ARG A 50 -0.90 -7.57 -10.41
CA ARG A 50 -0.41 -7.90 -9.05
C ARG A 50 -0.22 -9.40 -8.80
N ARG A 51 -0.20 -10.23 -9.85
CA ARG A 51 0.21 -11.64 -9.76
C ARG A 51 1.69 -11.70 -9.42
N LEU A 52 2.05 -12.52 -8.44
CA LEU A 52 3.43 -12.79 -8.06
C LEU A 52 3.77 -14.23 -8.42
N ASP A 53 4.81 -14.39 -9.24
CA ASP A 53 5.39 -15.69 -9.57
C ASP A 53 6.68 -15.89 -8.78
N LEU A 54 6.79 -17.04 -8.11
CA LEU A 54 8.00 -17.46 -7.41
C LEU A 54 8.67 -18.59 -8.20
N HIS A 55 9.95 -18.41 -8.46
CA HIS A 55 10.78 -19.38 -9.15
C HIS A 55 11.89 -19.88 -8.23
N GLU A 56 12.19 -21.17 -8.30
CA GLU A 56 13.43 -21.77 -7.77
C GLU A 56 14.21 -22.35 -8.95
N ASP A 57 15.49 -21.97 -9.11
CA ASP A 57 16.32 -22.39 -10.25
C ASP A 57 15.61 -22.21 -11.60
N ASN A 58 14.99 -21.05 -11.79
CA ASN A 58 14.19 -20.68 -12.97
C ASN A 58 12.95 -21.56 -13.23
N ARG A 59 12.58 -22.47 -12.31
CA ARG A 59 11.32 -23.22 -12.37
C ARG A 59 10.24 -22.50 -11.58
N LEU A 60 9.09 -22.26 -12.20
CA LEU A 60 7.90 -21.77 -11.50
C LEU A 60 7.43 -22.80 -10.47
N ILE A 61 7.34 -22.40 -9.21
CA ILE A 61 6.91 -23.26 -8.09
C ILE A 61 5.64 -22.77 -7.41
N ALA A 62 5.35 -21.48 -7.51
CA ALA A 62 4.11 -20.89 -6.99
C ALA A 62 3.74 -19.64 -7.80
N SER A 63 2.44 -19.43 -7.95
CA SER A 63 1.87 -18.20 -8.50
C SER A 63 0.71 -17.77 -7.61
N THR A 64 0.63 -16.49 -7.28
CA THR A 64 -0.51 -15.94 -6.55
C THR A 64 -1.53 -15.40 -7.53
N ASP A 65 -2.79 -15.80 -7.42
CA ASP A 65 -3.84 -14.99 -8.02
C ASP A 65 -3.89 -13.64 -7.30
N PRO A 66 -4.02 -12.50 -8.01
CA PRO A 66 -4.30 -11.27 -7.32
C PRO A 66 -5.55 -11.39 -6.49
N PRO A 67 -5.60 -10.77 -5.30
CA PRO A 67 -6.85 -10.66 -4.57
C PRO A 67 -7.84 -9.97 -5.51
N ARG A 68 -8.85 -10.71 -5.97
CA ARG A 68 -9.94 -10.11 -6.73
C ARG A 68 -10.54 -9.03 -5.84
N ARG A 69 -10.47 -7.76 -6.26
CA ARG A 69 -11.27 -6.72 -5.60
C ARG A 69 -12.71 -7.19 -5.68
N ARG A 70 -13.34 -7.43 -4.53
CA ARG A 70 -14.79 -7.51 -4.48
C ARG A 70 -15.30 -6.20 -5.11
N PRO A 71 -16.23 -6.24 -6.08
CA PRO A 71 -16.83 -5.02 -6.59
C PRO A 71 -17.30 -4.20 -5.38
N GLN A 72 -16.73 -3.02 -5.21
CA GLN A 72 -17.21 -2.11 -4.18
C GLN A 72 -18.57 -1.61 -4.69
N PRO A 73 -19.66 -1.74 -3.91
CA PRO A 73 -20.90 -1.06 -4.25
C PRO A 73 -20.59 0.41 -4.51
N ALA A 74 -21.15 0.98 -5.57
CA ALA A 74 -21.00 2.40 -5.83
C ALA A 74 -21.37 3.15 -4.54
N ILE A 75 -20.43 3.93 -4.00
CA ILE A 75 -20.74 4.85 -2.91
C ILE A 75 -21.73 5.84 -3.52
N GLN A 76 -23.00 5.74 -3.15
CA GLN A 76 -23.97 6.75 -3.52
C GLN A 76 -23.50 8.07 -2.89
N PRO A 77 -23.45 9.18 -3.65
CA PRO A 77 -23.12 10.47 -3.06
C PRO A 77 -24.08 10.71 -1.89
N ALA A 78 -23.54 11.21 -0.77
CA ALA A 78 -24.39 11.64 0.33
C ALA A 78 -25.43 12.63 -0.22
N PRO A 79 -26.69 12.58 0.24
CA PRO A 79 -27.65 13.62 -0.10
C PRO A 79 -27.06 14.98 0.30
N PRO A 80 -27.37 16.06 -0.46
CA PRO A 80 -26.91 17.39 -0.08
C PRO A 80 -27.35 17.69 1.34
N ASN A 81 -26.42 18.18 2.17
CA ASN A 81 -26.73 18.66 3.51
C ASN A 81 -27.72 19.84 3.36
N THR A 82 -29.01 19.61 3.55
CA THR A 82 -30.05 20.65 3.53
C THR A 82 -30.26 21.31 4.89
N GLU A 83 -29.41 21.01 5.88
CA GLU A 83 -29.46 21.70 7.17
C GLU A 83 -28.99 23.16 6.99
N PRO A 84 -29.80 24.17 7.38
CA PRO A 84 -29.40 25.57 7.30
C PRO A 84 -28.15 25.83 8.17
N LEU A 85 -27.30 26.73 7.69
CA LEU A 85 -26.00 27.11 8.25
C LEU A 85 -26.06 27.75 9.66
N ASP A 86 -27.19 27.73 10.35
CA ASP A 86 -27.45 28.53 11.56
C ASP A 86 -27.12 27.81 12.87
N ARG A 87 -26.59 26.58 12.84
CA ARG A 87 -26.25 25.87 14.09
C ARG A 87 -24.91 26.31 14.71
N ALA A 88 -24.07 27.03 13.98
CA ALA A 88 -22.77 27.49 14.49
C ALA A 88 -22.91 28.58 15.57
N GLU A 89 -24.01 29.34 15.60
CA GLU A 89 -24.26 30.36 16.63
C GLU A 89 -24.72 29.77 17.97
N GLN A 90 -25.22 28.53 18.02
CA GLN A 90 -25.74 27.94 19.26
C GLN A 90 -24.70 27.27 20.16
N LEU A 91 -23.46 27.05 19.70
CA LEU A 91 -22.45 26.31 20.47
C LEU A 91 -21.36 27.17 21.11
N GLY A 92 -21.47 28.51 21.07
CA GLY A 92 -20.72 29.40 21.97
C GLY A 92 -19.21 29.21 21.96
N PHE A 93 -18.61 28.82 20.84
CA PHE A 93 -17.17 28.63 20.74
C PHE A 93 -16.50 29.98 20.44
N THR A 94 -16.21 30.76 21.48
CA THR A 94 -15.37 31.95 21.35
C THR A 94 -13.95 31.56 20.97
N ASP A 95 -13.45 32.17 19.91
CA ASP A 95 -12.12 32.02 19.33
C ASP A 95 -11.01 32.37 20.34
N VAL A 96 -10.19 31.38 20.71
CA VAL A 96 -9.01 31.55 21.57
C VAL A 96 -7.76 31.68 20.70
N PHE A 97 -7.73 32.58 19.73
CA PHE A 97 -6.48 32.96 19.06
C PHE A 97 -6.45 34.43 18.66
N THR A 98 -6.28 35.33 19.63
CA THR A 98 -5.59 36.60 19.37
C THR A 98 -4.86 37.11 20.62
N ARG A 99 -3.59 36.74 20.78
CA ARG A 99 -2.59 37.59 21.45
C ARG A 99 -1.17 37.08 21.23
N ALA A 100 -0.48 37.66 20.26
CA ALA A 100 0.99 37.70 20.21
C ALA A 100 1.44 38.83 19.25
N ALA A 101 1.49 40.05 19.76
CA ALA A 101 2.38 41.10 19.28
C ALA A 101 2.51 42.15 20.39
N SER A 102 3.67 42.18 21.02
CA SER A 102 4.21 43.28 21.82
C SER A 102 5.67 43.42 21.44
#